data_AF-A0AAU2KY72-F1
#
_entry.id   AF-A0AAU2KY72-F1
#
_cell.length_a   1.000
_cell.length_b   1.000
_cell.length_c   1.000
_cell.angle_alpha   90.00
_cell.angle_beta   90.00
_cell.angle_gamma   90.00
#
_symmetry.space_group_name_H-M   'P 1'
#
loop_
_entity.id
_entity.type
_entity.pdbx_description
1 polymer ?
#
loop_
_entity_poly.entity_id
_entity_poly.type
_entity_poly.pdbx_seq_one_letter_code
_entity_poly.pdbx_strand_id
1 'polypeptide(L)'
;MRAEHGQGLLDANVMILRRWVDPEELPAQVAISAVTPAELSAGPHEVRRNEEQDDYDEYAGRARRLDVLQRAENEFDPIPFDAEAARIYGRACAAVIGAGRKPRRRVADLMIASIAITEELPHDLDYGRLFHGVDERVPLEGLRFGVRVMTRLWQSC
;
A
#
# COMPACT_ATOMS: atom_id res chain seq x y z
N MET A 1 -16.97 14.81 5.26
CA MET A 1 -16.92 15.26 3.87
C MET A 1 -15.87 14.38 3.20
N ARG A 2 -16.31 13.31 2.52
CA ARG A 2 -15.41 12.40 1.80
C ARG A 2 -14.85 13.19 0.63
N ALA A 3 -13.54 13.27 0.53
CA ALA A 3 -12.95 14.09 -0.49
C ALA A 3 -13.14 13.43 -1.86
N GLU A 4 -13.70 14.19 -2.79
CA GLU A 4 -13.96 13.84 -4.19
C GLU A 4 -12.64 13.81 -4.95
N HIS A 5 -11.77 12.85 -4.62
CA HIS A 5 -10.49 12.73 -5.28
C HIS A 5 -10.63 11.94 -6.57
N GLY A 6 -10.48 12.63 -7.70
CA GLY A 6 -10.55 12.03 -9.02
C GLY A 6 -9.39 11.06 -9.33
N GLN A 7 -8.34 11.03 -8.50
CA GLN A 7 -7.13 10.24 -8.69
C GLN A 7 -6.73 9.53 -7.38
N GLY A 8 -6.12 8.34 -7.47
CA GLY A 8 -5.55 7.65 -6.30
C GLY A 8 -4.53 6.56 -6.67
N LEU A 9 -3.77 6.11 -5.68
CA LEU A 9 -2.66 5.16 -5.85
C LEU A 9 -2.99 3.82 -5.17
N LEU A 10 -3.26 2.77 -5.93
CA LEU A 10 -3.60 1.46 -5.36
C LEU A 10 -2.36 0.75 -4.81
N ASP A 11 -2.53 0.01 -3.72
CA ASP A 11 -1.52 -0.89 -3.14
C ASP A 11 -1.78 -2.36 -3.51
N ALA A 12 -0.86 -3.26 -3.13
CA ALA A 12 -1.00 -4.69 -3.42
C ALA A 12 -2.26 -5.32 -2.81
N ASN A 13 -2.69 -4.84 -1.64
CA ASN A 13 -3.87 -5.37 -0.97
C ASN A 13 -5.16 -4.95 -1.68
N VAL A 14 -5.26 -3.69 -2.15
CA VAL A 14 -6.34 -3.25 -3.05
C VAL A 14 -6.34 -4.17 -4.26
N MET A 15 -5.20 -4.41 -4.90
CA MET A 15 -5.12 -5.27 -6.09
C MET A 15 -5.62 -6.69 -5.85
N ILE A 16 -5.28 -7.29 -4.70
CA ILE A 16 -5.74 -8.63 -4.30
C ILE A 16 -7.26 -8.64 -4.04
N LEU A 17 -7.77 -7.61 -3.37
CA LEU A 17 -9.15 -7.55 -2.91
C LEU A 17 -10.10 -6.86 -3.88
N ARG A 18 -9.59 -6.25 -4.97
CA ARG A 18 -10.33 -5.39 -5.90
C ARG A 18 -11.62 -6.02 -6.43
N ARG A 19 -11.62 -7.33 -6.65
CA ARG A 19 -12.82 -8.08 -7.11
C ARG A 19 -14.00 -8.04 -6.13
N TRP A 20 -13.76 -7.64 -4.88
CA TRP A 20 -14.75 -7.54 -3.80
C TRP A 20 -15.03 -6.10 -3.39
N VAL A 21 -14.35 -5.12 -3.99
CA VAL A 21 -14.54 -3.70 -3.71
C VAL A 21 -15.58 -3.16 -4.70
N ASP A 22 -16.54 -2.39 -4.21
CA ASP A 22 -17.48 -1.69 -5.08
C ASP A 22 -16.71 -0.68 -5.96
N PRO A 23 -16.81 -0.75 -7.29
CA PRO A 23 -16.13 0.20 -8.18
C PRO A 23 -16.44 1.67 -7.87
N GLU A 24 -17.62 1.98 -7.32
CA GLU A 24 -17.99 3.35 -6.92
C GLU A 24 -17.22 3.85 -5.69
N GLU A 25 -16.60 2.94 -4.91
CA GLU A 25 -15.73 3.29 -3.79
C GLU A 25 -14.28 3.59 -4.23
N LEU A 26 -13.93 3.30 -5.49
CA LEU A 26 -12.60 3.58 -6.04
C LEU A 26 -12.54 4.96 -6.71
N PRO A 27 -11.37 5.63 -6.70
CA PRO A 27 -11.15 6.85 -7.47
C PRO A 27 -11.39 6.61 -8.96
N ALA A 28 -11.87 7.64 -9.65
CA ALA A 28 -12.15 7.57 -11.09
C ALA A 28 -10.90 7.28 -11.94
N GLN A 29 -9.73 7.72 -11.48
CA GLN A 29 -8.43 7.42 -12.07
C GLN A 29 -7.55 6.77 -11.01
N VAL A 30 -6.89 5.68 -11.37
CA VAL A 30 -6.06 4.89 -10.46
C VAL A 30 -4.70 4.61 -11.09
N ALA A 31 -3.66 4.66 -10.28
CA ALA A 31 -2.31 4.24 -10.62
C ALA A 31 -1.77 3.27 -9.57
N ILE A 32 -0.64 2.62 -9.82
CA ILE A 32 0.09 1.83 -8.80
C ILE A 32 1.53 2.31 -8.70
N SER A 33 2.12 2.16 -7.51
CA SER A 33 3.56 2.35 -7.34
C SER A 33 4.34 1.12 -7.82
N ALA A 34 5.60 1.30 -8.22
CA ALA A 34 6.51 0.19 -8.53
C ALA A 34 6.79 -0.75 -7.33
N VAL A 35 6.44 -0.33 -6.10
CA VAL A 35 6.49 -1.20 -4.91
C VAL A 35 5.40 -2.28 -4.97
N THR A 36 4.24 -1.95 -5.55
CA THR A 36 3.09 -2.86 -5.67
C THR A 36 3.40 -4.14 -6.48
N PRO A 37 3.89 -4.07 -7.73
CA PRO A 37 4.28 -5.28 -8.46
C PRO A 37 5.47 -6.00 -7.80
N ALA A 38 6.33 -5.30 -7.06
CA ALA A 38 7.39 -5.94 -6.28
C ALA A 38 6.80 -6.84 -5.16
N GLU A 39 5.83 -6.35 -4.40
CA GLU A 39 5.12 -7.13 -3.37
C GLU A 39 4.33 -8.29 -3.99
N LEU A 40 3.61 -8.04 -5.08
CA LEU A 40 2.86 -9.08 -5.80
C LEU A 40 3.78 -10.17 -6.38
N SER A 41 4.98 -9.80 -6.84
CA SER A 41 6.00 -10.73 -7.32
C SER A 41 6.57 -11.61 -6.20
N ALA A 42 6.68 -11.08 -4.98
CA ALA A 42 7.12 -11.86 -3.82
C ALA A 42 6.05 -12.89 -3.38
N GLY A 43 4.77 -12.54 -3.49
CA GLY A 43 3.64 -13.31 -2.96
C GLY A 43 3.65 -14.82 -3.28
N PRO A 44 3.83 -15.27 -4.54
CA PRO A 44 3.89 -16.69 -4.89
C PRO A 44 5.00 -17.48 -4.16
N HIS A 45 6.08 -16.80 -3.77
CA HIS A 45 7.21 -17.39 -3.04
C HIS A 45 6.96 -17.51 -1.54
N GLU A 46 5.97 -16.79 -0.99
CA GLU A 46 5.57 -16.85 0.41
C GLU A 46 4.53 -17.96 0.70
N VAL A 47 4.08 -18.65 -0.35
CA VAL A 47 3.14 -19.76 -0.20
C VAL A 47 3.81 -20.94 0.49
N ARG A 48 3.32 -21.21 1.72
CA ARG A 48 3.70 -22.38 2.53
C ARG A 48 3.27 -23.67 1.85
N ARG A 49 4.02 -24.74 2.12
CA ARG A 49 3.74 -26.04 1.53
C ARG A 49 2.52 -26.70 2.17
N ASN A 50 1.85 -27.58 1.43
CA ASN A 50 0.76 -28.40 1.99
C ASN A 50 1.21 -29.27 3.18
N GLU A 51 2.51 -29.59 3.29
CA GLU A 51 3.07 -30.31 4.45
C GLU A 51 3.18 -29.44 5.73
N GLU A 52 3.15 -28.12 5.57
CA GLU A 52 3.37 -27.13 6.65
C GLU A 52 2.06 -26.53 7.18
N GLN A 53 0.93 -26.72 6.48
CA GLN A 53 -0.38 -26.17 6.83
C GLN A 53 -1.51 -26.83 6.02
N ASP A 54 -2.75 -26.72 6.52
CA ASP A 54 -3.98 -27.23 5.89
C ASP A 54 -5.00 -26.11 5.51
N ASP A 55 -4.65 -24.83 5.68
CA ASP A 55 -5.59 -23.71 5.51
C ASP A 55 -6.00 -23.49 4.04
N TYR A 56 -5.11 -23.76 3.10
CA TYR A 56 -5.37 -23.64 1.67
C TYR A 56 -4.49 -24.57 0.84
N ASP A 57 -4.95 -24.93 -0.35
CA ASP A 57 -4.12 -25.68 -1.32
C ASP A 57 -2.98 -24.81 -1.87
N GLU A 58 -1.74 -25.29 -1.72
CA GLU A 58 -0.49 -24.65 -2.14
C GLU A 58 -0.50 -24.22 -3.60
N TYR A 59 -0.85 -25.13 -4.52
CA TYR A 59 -0.81 -24.85 -5.96
C TYR A 59 -1.85 -23.82 -6.36
N ALA A 60 -3.08 -23.96 -5.85
CA ALA A 60 -4.13 -22.97 -6.03
C ALA A 60 -3.78 -21.63 -5.40
N GLY A 61 -3.10 -21.64 -4.24
CA GLY A 61 -2.61 -20.46 -3.54
C GLY A 61 -1.55 -19.70 -4.35
N ARG A 62 -0.62 -20.41 -5.01
CA ARG A 62 0.36 -19.80 -5.93
C ARG A 62 -0.29 -19.29 -7.20
N ALA A 63 -1.16 -20.08 -7.83
CA ALA A 63 -1.86 -19.70 -9.05
C ALA A 63 -2.68 -18.41 -8.86
N ARG A 64 -3.40 -18.28 -7.74
CA ARG A 64 -4.15 -17.05 -7.41
C ARG A 64 -3.25 -15.82 -7.28
N ARG A 65 -2.08 -15.96 -6.65
CA ARG A 65 -1.15 -14.83 -6.47
C ARG A 65 -0.48 -14.42 -7.80
N LEU A 66 -0.14 -15.38 -8.64
CA LEU A 66 0.36 -15.12 -10.00
C LEU A 66 -0.69 -14.43 -10.89
N ASP A 67 -1.96 -14.84 -10.80
CA ASP A 67 -3.07 -14.21 -11.52
C ASP A 67 -3.24 -12.72 -11.14
N VAL A 68 -3.11 -12.38 -9.86
CA VAL A 68 -3.17 -10.97 -9.42
C VAL A 68 -1.98 -10.17 -9.97
N LEU A 69 -0.76 -10.72 -9.91
CA LEU A 69 0.43 -10.08 -10.48
C LEU A 69 0.26 -9.81 -11.97
N GLN A 70 -0.13 -10.83 -12.75
CA GLN A 70 -0.29 -10.73 -14.20
C GLN A 70 -1.35 -9.70 -14.59
N ARG A 71 -2.44 -9.59 -13.83
CA ARG A 71 -3.44 -8.53 -14.04
C ARG A 71 -2.87 -7.14 -13.76
N ALA A 72 -2.13 -6.98 -12.67
CA ALA A 72 -1.49 -5.71 -12.35
C ALA A 72 -0.52 -5.28 -13.46
N GLU A 73 0.32 -6.19 -13.96
CA GLU A 73 1.25 -5.94 -15.06
C GLU A 73 0.55 -5.66 -16.41
N ASN A 74 -0.64 -6.22 -16.62
CA ASN A 74 -1.42 -5.98 -17.84
C ASN A 74 -2.21 -4.66 -17.81
N GLU A 75 -2.70 -4.26 -16.64
CA GLU A 75 -3.59 -3.10 -16.47
C GLU A 75 -2.83 -1.79 -16.21
N PHE A 76 -1.63 -1.85 -15.62
CA PHE A 76 -0.94 -0.64 -15.13
C PHE A 76 0.49 -0.51 -15.64
N ASP A 77 0.92 0.75 -15.82
CA ASP A 77 2.33 1.15 -15.91
C ASP A 77 2.75 1.73 -14.53
N PRO A 78 3.54 1.00 -13.71
CA PRO A 78 3.82 1.41 -12.34
C PRO A 78 4.69 2.66 -12.23
N ILE A 79 4.31 3.58 -11.34
CA ILE A 79 5.08 4.80 -11.09
C ILE A 79 6.38 4.45 -10.33
N PRO A 80 7.57 4.81 -10.86
CA PRO A 80 8.85 4.43 -10.27
C PRO A 80 9.16 5.20 -8.97
N PHE A 81 9.95 4.59 -8.09
CA PHE A 81 10.60 5.33 -7.00
C PHE A 81 11.84 6.06 -7.54
N ASP A 82 11.66 7.30 -7.95
CA ASP A 82 12.68 8.09 -8.63
C ASP A 82 13.48 9.01 -7.68
N ALA A 83 14.31 9.89 -8.25
CA ALA A 83 15.15 10.80 -7.48
C ALA A 83 14.35 11.85 -6.67
N GLU A 84 13.15 12.22 -7.13
CA GLU A 84 12.30 13.16 -6.42
C GLU A 84 11.58 12.48 -5.27
N ALA A 85 10.98 11.32 -5.51
CA ALA A 85 10.43 10.46 -4.46
C ALA A 85 11.49 10.11 -3.39
N ALA A 86 12.74 9.89 -3.78
CA ALA A 86 13.84 9.66 -2.83
C ALA A 86 14.10 10.87 -1.90
N ARG A 87 13.96 12.10 -2.40
CA ARG A 87 14.07 13.32 -1.56
C ARG A 87 12.90 13.43 -0.60
N ILE A 88 11.69 13.09 -1.04
CA ILE A 88 10.49 13.04 -0.18
C ILE A 88 10.65 11.99 0.91
N TYR A 89 11.18 10.82 0.58
CA TYR A 89 11.40 9.71 1.51
C TYR A 89 12.24 10.12 2.72
N GLY A 90 13.29 10.92 2.51
CA GLY A 90 14.09 11.49 3.59
C GLY A 90 13.26 12.36 4.55
N ARG A 91 12.37 13.21 4.03
CA ARG A 91 11.45 14.02 4.83
C ARG A 91 10.42 13.17 5.57
N ALA A 92 9.85 12.17 4.89
CA ALA A 92 8.91 11.23 5.49
C ALA A 92 9.57 10.43 6.63
N CYS A 93 10.83 9.99 6.46
CA CYS A 93 11.60 9.34 7.52
C CYS A 93 11.82 10.26 8.72
N ALA A 94 12.20 11.53 8.49
CA ALA A 94 12.35 12.51 9.56
C ALA A 94 11.03 12.70 10.34
N ALA A 95 9.90 12.76 9.65
CA ALA A 95 8.58 12.82 10.27
C ALA A 95 8.32 11.58 11.15
N VAL A 96 8.57 10.37 10.65
CA VAL A 96 8.42 9.11 11.41
C VAL A 96 9.32 9.07 12.65
N ILE A 97 10.56 9.54 12.53
CA ILE A 97 11.51 9.63 13.65
C ILE A 97 11.03 10.66 14.68
N GLY A 98 10.60 11.84 14.26
CA GLY A 98 10.02 12.86 15.13
C GLY A 98 8.77 12.36 15.87
N ALA A 99 8.08 11.40 15.28
CA ALA A 99 6.98 10.66 15.86
C ALA A 99 7.40 9.54 16.86
N GLY A 100 8.69 9.35 17.13
CA GLY A 100 9.20 8.28 18.00
C GLY A 100 9.06 6.88 17.40
N ARG A 101 8.88 6.75 16.08
CA ARG A 101 8.74 5.48 15.38
C ARG A 101 10.03 5.15 14.60
N LYS A 102 10.16 3.90 14.16
CA LYS A 102 11.33 3.42 13.40
C LYS A 102 11.00 3.34 11.90
N PRO A 103 11.64 4.15 11.02
CA PRO A 103 11.40 4.10 9.58
C PRO A 103 11.68 2.74 8.95
N ARG A 104 12.70 2.02 9.45
CA ARG A 104 13.10 0.70 8.91
C ARG A 104 11.99 -0.37 8.97
N ARG A 105 10.94 -0.17 9.77
CA ARG A 105 9.77 -1.07 9.82
C ARG A 105 8.68 -0.72 8.79
N ARG A 106 8.88 0.33 7.99
CA ARG A 106 7.88 0.94 7.10
C ARG A 106 8.49 1.34 5.76
N VAL A 107 9.56 0.67 5.32
CA VAL A 107 10.32 1.09 4.13
C VAL A 107 9.42 1.13 2.89
N ALA A 108 8.63 0.06 2.66
CA ALA A 108 7.67 -0.01 1.56
C ALA A 108 6.61 1.10 1.66
N ASP A 109 5.90 1.21 2.80
CA ASP A 109 4.92 2.28 3.04
C ASP A 109 5.48 3.68 2.77
N LEU A 110 6.71 3.94 3.21
CA LEU A 110 7.37 5.23 3.04
C LEU A 110 7.77 5.49 1.58
N MET A 111 8.16 4.46 0.83
CA MET A 111 8.40 4.58 -0.62
C MET A 111 7.10 4.88 -1.36
N ILE A 112 6.02 4.16 -1.06
CA ILE A 112 4.68 4.36 -1.64
C ILE A 112 4.19 5.78 -1.34
N ALA A 113 4.24 6.21 -0.08
CA ALA A 113 3.83 7.56 0.32
C ALA A 113 4.68 8.64 -0.36
N SER A 114 5.98 8.39 -0.57
CA SER A 114 6.85 9.35 -1.23
C SER A 114 6.52 9.51 -2.70
N ILE A 115 6.21 8.42 -3.40
CA ILE A 115 5.73 8.46 -4.78
C ILE A 115 4.41 9.23 -4.85
N ALA A 116 3.44 8.89 -3.98
CA ALA A 116 2.14 9.56 -3.95
C ALA A 116 2.26 11.08 -3.74
N ILE A 117 3.14 11.51 -2.82
CA ILE A 117 3.38 12.94 -2.56
C ILE A 117 4.03 13.63 -3.76
N THR A 118 5.01 12.99 -4.42
CA THR A 118 5.66 13.55 -5.62
C THR A 118 4.67 13.76 -6.75
N GLU A 119 3.76 12.81 -6.96
CA GLU A 119 2.77 12.84 -8.03
C GLU A 119 1.51 13.65 -7.69
N GLU A 120 1.52 14.36 -6.55
CA GLU A 120 0.37 15.09 -6.01
C GLU A 120 -0.90 14.23 -5.88
N LEU A 121 -0.72 12.91 -5.76
CA LEU A 121 -1.81 11.97 -5.72
C LEU A 121 -2.50 12.01 -4.34
N PRO A 122 -3.83 12.08 -4.33
CA PRO A 122 -4.62 11.90 -3.13
C PRO A 122 -4.35 10.52 -2.51
N HIS A 123 -3.99 10.53 -1.25
CA HIS A 123 -3.58 9.35 -0.47
C HIS A 123 -4.65 8.94 0.55
N ASP A 124 -5.88 9.39 0.34
CA ASP A 124 -7.00 9.26 1.26
C ASP A 124 -8.05 8.21 0.84
N LEU A 125 -7.62 7.27 0.01
CA LEU A 125 -8.11 5.91 0.15
C LEU A 125 -7.67 5.39 1.53
N ASP A 126 -8.60 4.81 2.28
CA ASP A 126 -8.36 4.22 3.61
C ASP A 126 -7.50 2.94 3.47
N TYR A 127 -6.22 3.10 3.10
CA TYR A 127 -5.24 2.01 2.95
C TYR A 127 -5.04 1.24 4.28
N GLY A 128 -5.41 1.86 5.40
CA GLY A 128 -5.44 1.22 6.71
C GLY A 128 -6.45 0.07 6.83
N ARG A 129 -7.46 -0.01 5.95
CA ARG A 129 -8.37 -1.17 5.84
C ARG A 129 -7.77 -2.35 5.07
N LEU A 130 -6.66 -2.15 4.36
CA LEU A 130 -6.14 -3.14 3.41
C LEU A 130 -4.81 -3.76 3.87
N PHE A 131 -4.06 -3.13 4.76
CA PHE A 131 -2.91 -3.75 5.43
C PHE A 131 -3.31 -4.74 6.53
N HIS A 132 -3.79 -5.90 6.11
CA HIS A 132 -3.95 -7.03 7.00
C HIS A 132 -3.56 -8.27 6.22
N GLY A 133 -2.29 -8.66 6.36
CA GLY A 133 -2.00 -10.10 6.37
C GLY A 133 -3.00 -10.76 7.33
N VAL A 134 -3.43 -11.95 6.97
CA VAL A 134 -4.62 -12.67 7.46
C VAL A 134 -4.71 -12.86 9.00
N ASP A 135 -3.82 -12.31 9.85
CA ASP A 135 -3.89 -12.59 11.29
C ASP A 135 -3.30 -11.59 12.34
N GLU A 136 -3.15 -10.28 12.09
CA GLU A 136 -2.66 -9.37 13.17
C GLU A 136 -3.50 -8.11 13.41
N ARG A 137 -4.14 -8.05 14.59
CA ARG A 137 -4.96 -6.92 15.07
C ARG A 137 -4.07 -5.74 15.47
N VAL A 138 -4.24 -4.59 14.81
CA VAL A 138 -3.57 -3.34 15.19
C VAL A 138 -4.42 -2.53 16.18
N PRO A 139 -3.87 -2.06 17.32
CA PRO A 139 -4.60 -1.21 18.26
C PRO A 139 -5.00 0.14 17.66
N LEU A 140 -6.23 0.58 17.92
CA LEU A 140 -6.83 1.87 17.52
C LEU A 140 -5.95 3.11 17.78
N GLU A 141 -5.05 3.04 18.77
CA GLU A 141 -4.11 4.12 19.08
C GLU A 141 -3.02 4.32 18.02
N GLY A 142 -2.60 3.24 17.35
CA GLY A 142 -1.67 3.32 16.22
C GLY A 142 -2.28 4.02 15.00
N LEU A 143 -3.59 3.84 14.81
CA LEU A 143 -4.38 4.45 13.73
C LEU A 143 -4.51 5.96 13.92
N ARG A 144 -4.88 6.40 15.13
CA ARG A 144 -4.99 7.83 15.46
C ARG A 144 -3.65 8.56 15.37
N PHE A 145 -2.54 7.85 15.54
CA PHE A 145 -1.21 8.41 15.47
C PHE A 145 -0.78 8.78 14.05
N GLY A 146 -0.96 7.88 13.08
CA GLY A 146 -0.64 8.16 11.68
C GLY A 146 -1.43 9.35 11.13
N VAL A 147 -2.74 9.37 11.41
CA VAL A 147 -3.62 10.48 11.05
C VAL A 147 -3.17 11.79 11.70
N ARG A 148 -2.86 11.80 13.01
CA ARG A 148 -2.39 13.01 13.70
C ARG A 148 -1.05 13.55 13.19
N VAL A 149 -0.13 12.68 12.79
CA VAL A 149 1.18 13.11 12.26
C VAL A 149 1.00 13.81 10.91
N MET A 150 0.17 13.26 10.03
CA MET A 150 -0.15 13.88 8.74
C MET A 150 -0.95 15.17 8.90
N THR A 151 -1.96 15.20 9.78
CA THR A 151 -2.74 16.42 10.04
C THR A 151 -1.86 17.53 10.65
N ARG A 152 -0.89 17.21 11.51
CA ARG A 152 0.05 18.21 12.04
C ARG A 152 1.01 18.74 10.99
N LEU A 153 1.52 17.87 10.10
CA LEU A 153 2.41 18.28 9.02
C LEU A 153 1.74 19.34 8.13
N TRP A 154 0.44 19.20 7.87
CA TRP A 154 -0.37 20.13 7.07
C TRP A 154 -0.80 21.41 7.77
N GLN A 155 -0.75 21.49 9.11
CA GLN A 155 -1.15 22.70 9.85
C GLN A 155 0.03 23.62 10.19
N SER A 156 1.26 23.19 9.91
CA SER A 156 2.49 23.93 10.18
C SER A 156 3.25 24.37 8.91
N CYS A 157 2.62 24.23 7.75
CA CYS A 157 2.97 24.88 6.48
C CYS A 157 1.80 25.79 6.08
#